data_AF-A0A643FY90-F1
#
_entry.id   AF-A0A643FY90-F1
#
_cell.length_a   1.000
_cell.length_b   1.000
_cell.length_c   1.000
_cell.angle_alpha   90.00
_cell.angle_beta   90.00
_cell.angle_gamma   90.00
#
_symmetry.space_group_name_H-M   'P 1'
#
loop_
_entity.id
_entity.type
_entity.pdbx_description
1 polymer ?
#
loop_
_entity_poly.entity_id
_entity_poly.type
_entity_poly.pdbx_seq_one_letter_code
_entity_poly.pdbx_strand_id
1 'polypeptide(L)'
;MGIELRRNLNYLEVIVSALFIAALGFFLPAMVCAAQVNLSGEFEGDKIIGRFSFQDTSKGISVEYYSPSLGKIIFYSVEKFDECSSMAIYRIPRTRKIAIDGSCLSQGGQVYRYVYEWRGEYSNWCVIREITGGRADVASGKFVPLERVSRITGCSTIGSMGPYSYESSADASREIERSIMEFRLASRNKEDLNQYILSITSYDVSEFSEYVSFERVGSLNDIAYFLVESGRSDDAIPLLNSVVQKFPRRIVAKLNLADAYWNIGFGDRASILYGQYYREMVSGKLKAMVPKRVVDRMK
;
A
#
# COMPACT_ATOMS: atom_id res chain seq x y z
N MET A 1 15.44 66.85 -18.94
CA MET A 1 14.12 66.99 -19.60
C MET A 1 13.62 65.58 -19.89
N GLY A 2 12.65 64.98 -19.19
CA GLY A 2 11.85 65.40 -18.05
C GLY A 2 12.02 64.46 -16.85
N ILE A 3 11.66 64.99 -15.69
CA ILE A 3 11.74 64.40 -14.35
C ILE A 3 10.31 64.10 -13.86
N GLU A 4 10.22 63.10 -12.98
CA GLU A 4 9.21 62.86 -11.94
C GLU A 4 7.81 62.33 -12.26
N LEU A 5 7.44 61.32 -11.46
CA LEU A 5 6.33 61.29 -10.48
C LEU A 5 6.26 59.83 -9.98
N ARG A 6 6.03 59.45 -8.72
CA ARG A 6 5.53 60.14 -7.52
C ARG A 6 5.75 59.18 -6.34
N ARG A 7 5.91 59.74 -5.14
CA ARG A 7 5.78 59.08 -3.83
C ARG A 7 4.45 58.30 -3.73
N ASN A 8 4.47 57.18 -3.00
CA ASN A 8 3.61 57.04 -1.82
C ASN A 8 4.17 55.99 -0.84
N LEU A 9 4.40 56.46 0.38
CA LEU A 9 4.51 55.65 1.58
C LEU A 9 3.19 54.88 1.79
N ASN A 10 3.28 53.66 2.31
CA ASN A 10 2.48 53.26 3.47
C ASN A 10 3.24 52.17 4.24
N TYR A 11 3.61 52.56 5.46
CA TYR A 11 3.98 51.70 6.57
C TYR A 11 2.79 50.81 6.96
N LEU A 12 3.05 49.54 7.30
CA LEU A 12 2.60 49.03 8.59
C LEU A 12 3.46 47.83 9.01
N GLU A 13 4.30 48.09 10.01
CA GLU A 13 4.97 47.08 10.80
C GLU A 13 3.92 46.20 11.49
N VAL A 14 4.04 44.88 11.37
CA VAL A 14 3.41 43.96 12.33
C VAL A 14 4.49 43.56 13.32
N ILE A 15 4.52 44.31 14.41
CA ILE A 15 5.24 44.00 15.64
C ILE A 15 4.59 42.74 16.23
N VAL A 16 5.29 41.60 16.18
CA VAL A 16 4.93 40.43 16.99
C VAL A 16 5.32 40.73 18.43
N SER A 17 4.37 41.30 19.18
CA SER A 17 4.52 41.51 20.62
C SER A 17 4.44 40.15 21.32
N ALA A 18 5.59 39.68 21.80
CA ALA A 18 5.68 38.60 22.77
C ALA A 18 5.10 39.08 24.11
N LEU A 19 3.84 38.76 24.36
CA LEU A 19 3.21 38.94 25.67
C LEU A 19 3.68 37.80 26.60
N PHE A 20 4.71 38.11 27.39
CA PHE A 20 5.07 37.38 28.60
C PHE A 20 3.93 37.54 29.61
N ILE A 21 3.04 36.56 29.69
CA ILE A 21 2.15 36.39 30.85
C ILE A 21 2.82 35.41 31.78
N ALA A 22 3.46 35.96 32.81
CA ALA A 22 3.79 35.22 34.01
C ALA A 22 2.49 34.95 34.79
N ALA A 23 1.98 33.72 34.71
CA ALA A 23 0.91 33.24 35.58
C ALA A 23 1.32 31.89 36.18
N LEU A 24 1.81 31.99 37.42
CA LEU A 24 1.65 31.07 38.56
C LEU A 24 1.24 29.62 38.25
N GLY A 25 2.07 28.71 38.76
CA GLY A 25 1.94 27.27 38.72
C GLY A 25 0.54 26.73 38.99
N PHE A 26 0.00 26.08 37.98
CA PHE A 26 -0.65 24.78 38.10
C PHE A 26 -0.07 23.90 36.99
N PHE A 27 0.74 22.91 37.38
CA PHE A 27 1.05 21.78 36.51
C PHE A 27 -0.25 20.98 36.32
N LEU A 28 -1.13 21.45 35.44
CA LEU A 28 -2.09 20.57 34.81
C LEU A 28 -1.27 19.74 33.82
N PRO A 29 -1.22 18.40 33.94
CA PRO A 29 -0.68 17.61 32.86
C PRO A 29 -1.49 17.99 31.63
N ALA A 30 -0.83 18.48 30.59
CA ALA A 30 -1.46 18.61 29.30
C ALA A 30 -2.02 17.22 28.99
N MET A 31 -3.34 17.06 29.13
CA MET A 31 -4.00 15.88 28.58
C MET A 31 -3.75 15.99 27.09
N VAL A 32 -2.75 15.23 26.62
CA VAL A 32 -2.60 14.94 25.21
C VAL A 32 -3.84 14.13 24.88
N CYS A 33 -4.92 14.83 24.51
CA CYS A 33 -6.11 14.20 23.99
C CYS A 33 -5.66 13.55 22.68
N ALA A 34 -5.55 12.22 22.65
CA ALA A 34 -5.20 11.50 21.44
C ALA A 34 -6.16 11.97 20.33
N ALA A 35 -5.60 12.56 19.28
CA ALA A 35 -6.39 13.25 18.26
C ALA A 35 -7.35 12.25 17.61
N GLN A 36 -8.64 12.55 17.66
CA GLN A 36 -9.67 11.78 16.98
C GLN A 36 -9.51 11.99 15.48
N VAL A 37 -9.33 10.90 14.74
CA VAL A 37 -9.15 10.93 13.29
C VAL A 37 -10.44 10.49 12.62
N ASN A 38 -10.80 11.18 11.54
CA ASN A 38 -12.02 10.91 10.79
C ASN A 38 -11.70 10.42 9.37
N LEU A 39 -12.45 9.42 8.90
CA LEU A 39 -12.43 8.98 7.51
C LEU A 39 -13.86 9.04 6.96
N SER A 40 -14.01 9.50 5.73
CA SER A 40 -15.32 9.53 5.06
C SER A 40 -15.20 8.92 3.67
N GLY A 41 -16.23 8.22 3.24
CA GLY A 41 -16.24 7.58 1.93
C GLY A 41 -17.53 6.84 1.65
N GLU A 42 -17.70 6.46 0.38
CA GLU A 42 -18.72 5.50 -0.02
C GLU A 42 -18.23 4.10 0.36
N PHE A 43 -18.75 3.56 1.46
CA PHE A 43 -18.31 2.29 2.02
C PHE A 43 -19.33 1.16 1.81
N GLU A 44 -20.62 1.47 1.87
CA GLU A 44 -21.69 0.44 1.85
C GLU A 44 -22.25 0.18 0.44
N GLY A 45 -21.87 0.99 -0.55
CA GLY A 45 -22.60 1.11 -1.81
C GLY A 45 -23.60 2.25 -1.76
N ASP A 46 -24.35 2.43 -2.84
CA ASP A 46 -25.46 3.39 -2.95
C ASP A 46 -25.08 4.88 -2.98
N LYS A 47 -23.79 5.21 -3.18
CA LYS A 47 -23.31 6.61 -3.26
C LYS A 47 -23.60 7.43 -1.99
N ILE A 48 -23.84 6.78 -0.86
CA ILE A 48 -24.04 7.45 0.44
C ILE A 48 -22.73 7.41 1.24
N ILE A 49 -22.43 8.50 1.93
CA ILE A 49 -21.17 8.67 2.65
C ILE A 49 -21.29 8.14 4.08
N GLY A 50 -20.58 7.04 4.35
CA GLY A 50 -20.32 6.57 5.71
C GLY A 50 -19.15 7.34 6.33
N ARG A 51 -19.09 7.36 7.66
CA ARG A 51 -18.03 8.06 8.40
C ARG A 51 -17.45 7.17 9.48
N PHE A 52 -16.14 7.04 9.49
CA PHE A 52 -15.37 6.51 10.61
C PHE A 52 -14.85 7.65 11.46
N SER A 53 -14.88 7.42 12.77
CA SER A 53 -14.19 8.19 13.80
C SER A 53 -13.37 7.18 14.60
N PHE A 54 -12.10 7.45 14.86
CA PHE A 54 -11.28 6.53 15.63
C PHE A 54 -10.24 7.24 16.49
N GLN A 55 -9.83 6.55 17.55
CA GLN A 55 -8.82 7.01 18.48
C GLN A 55 -7.89 5.84 18.84
N ASP A 56 -6.59 6.07 18.68
CA ASP A 56 -5.57 5.17 19.20
C ASP A 56 -5.46 5.35 20.72
N THR A 57 -5.38 4.23 21.43
CA THR A 57 -5.37 4.15 22.89
C THR A 57 -4.19 3.27 23.32
N SER A 58 -3.87 3.28 24.62
CA SER A 58 -2.80 2.41 25.13
C SER A 58 -3.06 0.91 24.90
N LYS A 59 -4.33 0.50 24.72
CA LYS A 59 -4.73 -0.91 24.56
C LYS A 59 -5.04 -1.32 23.12
N GLY A 60 -5.04 -0.38 22.17
CA GLY A 60 -5.45 -0.62 20.79
C GLY A 60 -6.26 0.56 20.26
N ILE A 61 -7.21 0.32 19.36
CA ILE A 61 -7.98 1.38 18.70
C ILE A 61 -9.48 1.23 18.99
N SER A 62 -10.12 2.34 19.38
CA SER A 62 -11.58 2.45 19.44
C SER A 62 -12.09 3.06 18.14
N VAL A 63 -13.10 2.43 17.54
CA VAL A 63 -13.62 2.81 16.22
C VAL A 63 -15.13 2.98 16.29
N GLU A 64 -15.60 4.11 15.79
CA GLU A 64 -17.01 4.43 15.58
C GLU A 64 -17.27 4.52 14.08
N TYR A 65 -18.35 3.90 13.63
CA TYR A 65 -18.76 3.95 12.24
C TYR A 65 -20.22 4.36 12.13
N TYR A 66 -20.48 5.51 11.52
CA TYR A 66 -21.83 5.90 11.11
C TYR A 66 -22.20 5.18 9.82
N SER A 67 -23.15 4.27 9.92
CA SER A 67 -23.72 3.52 8.80
C SER A 67 -24.92 4.27 8.21
N PRO A 68 -24.81 4.80 6.98
CA PRO A 68 -25.93 5.49 6.34
C PRO A 68 -27.09 4.55 6.00
N SER A 69 -26.85 3.30 5.59
CA SER A 69 -27.94 2.37 5.26
C SER A 69 -28.76 1.98 6.50
N LEU A 70 -28.13 1.97 7.68
CA LEU A 70 -28.78 1.63 8.94
C LEU A 70 -29.25 2.84 9.75
N GLY A 71 -28.81 4.05 9.38
CA GLY A 71 -29.12 5.28 10.12
C GLY A 71 -28.59 5.28 11.56
N LYS A 72 -27.50 4.56 11.86
CA LYS A 72 -26.98 4.40 13.23
C LYS A 72 -25.45 4.35 13.29
N ILE A 73 -24.92 4.56 14.50
CA ILE A 73 -23.49 4.38 14.80
C ILE A 73 -23.26 2.95 15.31
N ILE A 74 -22.19 2.32 14.80
CA ILE A 74 -21.69 1.02 15.24
C ILE A 74 -20.33 1.25 15.91
N PHE A 75 -20.10 0.61 17.04
CA PHE A 75 -18.89 0.74 17.83
C PHE A 75 -18.06 -0.54 17.76
N TYR A 76 -16.74 -0.38 17.63
CA TYR A 76 -15.77 -1.46 17.63
C TYR A 76 -14.59 -1.12 18.53
N SER A 77 -13.92 -2.15 19.00
CA SER A 77 -12.66 -2.06 19.74
C SER A 77 -11.71 -3.12 19.21
N VAL A 78 -10.52 -2.72 18.78
CA VAL A 78 -9.47 -3.64 18.32
C VAL A 78 -8.31 -3.55 19.28
N GLU A 79 -7.93 -4.66 19.88
CA GLU A 79 -6.74 -4.73 20.73
C GLU A 79 -5.47 -4.57 19.88
N LYS A 80 -4.36 -4.14 20.52
CA LYS A 80 -3.06 -4.17 19.86
C LYS A 80 -2.71 -5.59 19.42
N PHE A 81 -2.15 -5.71 18.22
CA PHE A 81 -1.65 -7.00 17.73
C PHE A 81 -0.37 -7.43 18.45
N ASP A 82 0.47 -6.46 18.84
CA ASP A 82 1.71 -6.64 19.58
C ASP A 82 2.01 -5.38 20.42
N GLU A 83 2.95 -5.46 21.37
CA GLU A 83 3.40 -4.33 22.20
C GLU A 83 3.93 -3.16 21.36
N CYS A 84 4.62 -3.47 20.25
CA CYS A 84 5.15 -2.49 19.31
C CYS A 84 4.13 -1.94 18.30
N SER A 85 2.89 -2.44 18.30
CA SER A 85 1.87 -2.02 17.35
C SER A 85 1.53 -0.54 17.52
N SER A 86 1.61 0.18 16.40
CA SER A 86 1.01 1.50 16.21
C SER A 86 -0.26 1.31 15.39
N MET A 87 -1.42 1.49 16.01
CA MET A 87 -2.70 1.17 15.36
C MET A 87 -3.16 2.32 14.48
N ALA A 88 -3.57 2.01 13.26
CA ALA A 88 -4.15 2.95 12.32
C ALA A 88 -5.28 2.29 11.54
N ILE A 89 -6.24 3.11 11.12
CA ILE A 89 -7.24 2.72 10.11
C ILE A 89 -7.12 3.67 8.94
N TYR A 90 -7.21 3.12 7.73
CA TYR A 90 -7.21 3.91 6.51
C TYR A 90 -8.07 3.25 5.43
N ARG A 91 -8.58 4.08 4.51
CA ARG A 91 -9.28 3.59 3.33
C ARG A 91 -8.28 3.05 2.32
N ILE A 92 -8.56 1.87 1.77
CA ILE A 92 -7.77 1.35 0.66
C ILE A 92 -8.15 2.13 -0.61
N PRO A 93 -7.19 2.80 -1.28
CA PRO A 93 -7.46 3.66 -2.43
C PRO A 93 -8.33 2.98 -3.50
N ARG A 94 -9.30 3.72 -4.05
CA ARG A 94 -10.21 3.28 -5.13
C ARG A 94 -11.06 2.05 -4.81
N THR A 95 -11.10 1.63 -3.56
CA THR A 95 -12.01 0.61 -3.08
C THR A 95 -12.99 1.18 -2.06
N ARG A 96 -13.95 0.34 -1.66
CA ARG A 96 -14.84 0.57 -0.52
C ARG A 96 -14.32 -0.10 0.77
N LYS A 97 -13.10 -0.63 0.72
CA LYS A 97 -12.48 -1.37 1.81
C LYS A 97 -11.70 -0.43 2.72
N ILE A 98 -11.55 -0.86 3.96
CA ILE A 98 -10.64 -0.25 4.92
C ILE A 98 -9.57 -1.27 5.32
N ALA A 99 -8.44 -0.79 5.78
CA ALA A 99 -7.46 -1.59 6.47
C ALA A 99 -7.33 -1.07 7.91
N ILE A 100 -7.21 -2.01 8.85
CA ILE A 100 -6.72 -1.74 10.20
C ILE A 100 -5.32 -2.33 10.27
N ASP A 101 -4.33 -1.46 10.47
CA ASP A 101 -2.92 -1.78 10.43
C ASP A 101 -2.31 -1.50 11.81
N GLY A 102 -1.70 -2.52 12.41
CA GLY A 102 -0.97 -2.43 13.67
C GLY A 102 0.47 -2.89 13.49
N SER A 103 1.02 -2.73 12.29
CA SER A 103 2.40 -3.11 11.98
C SER A 103 3.39 -2.33 12.84
N CYS A 104 4.44 -3.00 13.29
CA CYS A 104 5.50 -2.37 14.06
C CYS A 104 6.38 -1.51 13.16
N LEU A 105 6.61 -0.25 13.54
CA LEU A 105 7.27 0.75 12.69
C LEU A 105 8.78 0.57 12.56
N SER A 106 9.39 -0.28 13.39
CA SER A 106 10.83 -0.55 13.35
C SER A 106 11.27 -1.18 12.03
N GLN A 107 12.53 -0.98 11.65
CA GLN A 107 13.14 -1.73 10.56
C GLN A 107 13.08 -3.22 10.88
N GLY A 108 12.68 -4.04 9.90
CA GLY A 108 12.44 -5.47 10.11
C GLY A 108 11.24 -5.78 11.01
N GLY A 109 10.44 -4.77 11.41
CA GLY A 109 9.25 -4.93 12.22
C GLY A 109 8.21 -5.81 11.56
N GLN A 110 7.36 -6.43 12.39
CA GLN A 110 6.32 -7.32 11.93
C GLN A 110 5.15 -6.53 11.32
N VAL A 111 4.61 -7.04 10.22
CA VAL A 111 3.42 -6.53 9.55
C VAL A 111 2.20 -7.25 10.13
N TYR A 112 1.21 -6.47 10.53
CA TYR A 112 -0.09 -6.95 11.01
C TYR A 112 -1.18 -6.05 10.46
N ARG A 113 -1.93 -6.54 9.47
CA ARG A 113 -2.98 -5.75 8.83
C ARG A 113 -4.19 -6.63 8.50
N TYR A 114 -5.37 -6.14 8.85
CA TYR A 114 -6.64 -6.75 8.47
C TYR A 114 -7.38 -5.84 7.50
N VAL A 115 -7.87 -6.41 6.40
CA VAL A 115 -8.70 -5.70 5.42
C VAL A 115 -10.15 -6.04 5.64
N TYR A 116 -10.99 -5.03 5.76
CA TYR A 116 -12.43 -5.18 5.96
C TYR A 116 -13.23 -4.63 4.78
N GLU A 117 -14.37 -5.26 4.54
CA GLU A 117 -15.38 -4.85 3.57
C GLU A 117 -16.76 -4.86 4.23
N TRP A 118 -17.59 -3.86 3.93
CA TRP A 118 -18.98 -3.87 4.35
C TRP A 118 -19.76 -4.96 3.62
N ARG A 119 -20.46 -5.81 4.38
CA ARG A 119 -21.34 -6.85 3.83
C ARG A 119 -22.77 -6.54 4.25
N GLY A 120 -23.61 -6.16 3.28
CA GLY A 120 -25.01 -5.81 3.53
C GLY A 120 -25.81 -6.94 4.18
N GLU A 121 -25.54 -8.19 3.82
CA GLU A 121 -26.18 -9.38 4.40
C GLU A 121 -25.96 -9.51 5.92
N TYR A 122 -24.82 -9.06 6.42
CA TYR A 122 -24.49 -9.02 7.85
C TYR A 122 -24.78 -7.66 8.48
N SER A 123 -25.08 -6.64 7.67
CA SER A 123 -25.19 -5.24 8.09
C SER A 123 -23.98 -4.80 8.93
N ASN A 124 -22.78 -5.26 8.53
CA ASN A 124 -21.56 -5.07 9.29
C ASN A 124 -20.29 -5.11 8.41
N TRP A 125 -19.16 -4.69 8.99
CA TRP A 125 -17.84 -4.82 8.42
C TRP A 125 -17.29 -6.22 8.67
N CYS A 126 -16.88 -6.92 7.61
CA CYS A 126 -16.34 -8.26 7.70
C CYS A 126 -14.88 -8.25 7.26
N VAL A 127 -14.01 -8.90 8.03
CA VAL A 127 -12.63 -9.15 7.61
C VAL A 127 -12.64 -10.04 6.37
N ILE A 128 -11.88 -9.66 5.35
CA ILE A 128 -11.74 -10.40 4.09
C ILE A 128 -10.31 -10.83 3.81
N ARG A 129 -9.31 -10.13 4.39
CA ARG A 129 -7.90 -10.48 4.30
C ARG A 129 -7.22 -10.29 5.64
N GLU A 130 -6.31 -11.19 5.93
CA GLU A 130 -5.24 -11.00 6.91
C GLU A 130 -3.92 -10.89 6.15
N ILE A 131 -3.12 -9.90 6.50
CA ILE A 131 -1.81 -9.64 5.91
C ILE A 131 -0.80 -9.64 7.05
N THR A 132 0.13 -10.59 6.99
CA THR A 132 1.22 -10.74 7.96
C THR A 132 2.56 -10.73 7.25
N GLY A 133 3.66 -10.51 7.97
CA GLY A 133 4.97 -10.55 7.34
C GLY A 133 6.03 -9.72 8.01
N GLY A 134 7.13 -9.49 7.32
CA GLY A 134 8.22 -8.64 7.79
C GLY A 134 8.39 -7.40 6.93
N ARG A 135 8.58 -6.25 7.56
CA ARG A 135 9.02 -5.03 6.87
C ARG A 135 10.43 -5.21 6.31
N ALA A 136 10.76 -4.38 5.33
CA ALA A 136 12.13 -4.25 4.90
C ALA A 136 13.04 -3.84 6.07
N ASP A 137 14.22 -4.45 6.12
CA ASP A 137 15.35 -4.12 6.95
C ASP A 137 16.58 -3.96 6.05
N VAL A 138 16.78 -2.72 5.61
CA VAL A 138 17.90 -2.35 4.74
C VAL A 138 19.25 -2.63 5.41
N ALA A 139 19.33 -2.46 6.75
CA ALA A 139 20.55 -2.66 7.50
C ALA A 139 20.98 -4.13 7.57
N SER A 140 20.03 -5.07 7.70
CA SER A 140 20.32 -6.51 7.64
C SER A 140 20.30 -7.11 6.23
N GLY A 141 20.10 -6.28 5.21
CA GLY A 141 20.11 -6.71 3.82
C GLY A 141 18.78 -7.27 3.30
N LYS A 142 17.67 -7.07 4.02
CA LYS A 142 16.29 -7.41 3.61
C LYS A 142 15.58 -6.18 3.06
N PHE A 143 15.76 -5.86 1.80
CA PHE A 143 15.31 -4.56 1.26
C PHE A 143 13.86 -4.55 0.77
N VAL A 144 13.19 -5.69 0.80
CA VAL A 144 11.84 -5.86 0.26
C VAL A 144 10.99 -6.44 1.38
N PRO A 145 9.82 -5.84 1.68
CA PRO A 145 8.91 -6.43 2.64
C PRO A 145 8.46 -7.80 2.12
N LEU A 146 8.36 -8.76 3.04
CA LEU A 146 7.76 -10.06 2.75
C LEU A 146 6.40 -10.07 3.42
N GLU A 147 5.36 -9.77 2.66
CA GLU A 147 3.97 -9.90 3.08
C GLU A 147 3.41 -11.26 2.63
N ARG A 148 2.59 -11.87 3.48
CA ARG A 148 1.74 -13.02 3.16
C ARG A 148 0.29 -12.60 3.30
N VAL A 149 -0.54 -13.00 2.35
CA VAL A 149 -1.93 -12.60 2.27
C VAL A 149 -2.83 -13.81 2.39
N SER A 150 -3.58 -13.88 3.48
CA SER A 150 -4.55 -14.94 3.72
C SER A 150 -5.96 -14.43 3.43
N ARG A 151 -6.71 -15.18 2.62
CA ARG A 151 -8.14 -14.91 2.38
C ARG A 151 -8.98 -15.49 3.50
N ILE A 152 -9.94 -14.71 3.98
CA ILE A 152 -10.81 -15.11 5.09
C ILE A 152 -12.23 -15.37 4.58
N THR A 153 -12.82 -16.46 5.04
CA THR A 153 -14.21 -16.86 4.84
C THR A 153 -15.04 -16.64 6.11
N GLY A 154 -16.33 -16.36 5.93
CA GLY A 154 -17.22 -15.92 7.00
C GLY A 154 -17.21 -14.41 7.19
N CYS A 155 -17.80 -13.94 8.29
CA CYS A 155 -17.81 -12.53 8.65
C CYS A 155 -17.41 -12.37 10.12
N SER A 156 -16.11 -12.18 10.36
CA SER A 156 -15.65 -11.66 11.65
C SER A 156 -15.62 -10.15 11.59
N THR A 157 -16.25 -9.52 12.58
CA THR A 157 -16.36 -8.07 12.65
C THR A 157 -15.07 -7.43 13.12
N ILE A 158 -14.95 -6.11 12.94
CA ILE A 158 -13.80 -5.35 13.43
C ILE A 158 -13.59 -5.63 14.93
N GLY A 159 -12.39 -6.08 15.30
CA GLY A 159 -12.02 -6.38 16.68
C GLY A 159 -12.53 -7.72 17.22
N SER A 160 -13.30 -8.48 16.45
CA SER A 160 -13.78 -9.79 16.88
C SER A 160 -12.78 -10.90 16.51
N MET A 161 -12.52 -11.80 17.46
CA MET A 161 -11.88 -13.10 17.20
C MET A 161 -12.90 -14.17 16.77
N GLY A 162 -14.05 -13.76 16.21
CA GLY A 162 -15.17 -14.62 15.86
C GLY A 162 -14.78 -15.80 14.95
N PRO A 163 -15.69 -16.74 14.69
CA PRO A 163 -15.37 -17.88 13.84
C PRO A 163 -15.17 -17.40 12.41
N TYR A 164 -13.92 -17.32 12.00
CA TYR A 164 -13.54 -17.16 10.61
C TYR A 164 -12.51 -18.24 10.26
N SER A 165 -12.53 -18.66 9.01
CA SER A 165 -11.63 -19.69 8.49
C SER A 165 -10.87 -19.12 7.30
N TYR A 166 -9.66 -19.61 7.09
CA TYR A 166 -8.90 -19.26 5.90
C TYR A 166 -9.40 -20.05 4.69
N GLU A 167 -9.47 -19.41 3.52
CA GLU A 167 -9.65 -20.15 2.27
C GLU A 167 -8.50 -21.13 2.07
N SER A 168 -8.78 -22.25 1.42
CA SER A 168 -7.72 -23.19 1.08
C SER A 168 -6.78 -22.59 0.03
N SER A 169 -5.52 -23.03 0.01
CA SER A 169 -4.58 -22.60 -1.04
C SER A 169 -5.06 -22.94 -2.45
N ALA A 170 -5.90 -23.97 -2.62
CA ALA A 170 -6.48 -24.32 -3.91
C ALA A 170 -7.55 -23.31 -4.34
N ASP A 171 -8.34 -22.80 -3.41
CA ASP A 171 -9.39 -21.81 -3.69
C ASP A 171 -8.76 -20.45 -3.98
N ALA A 172 -7.81 -20.02 -3.13
CA ALA A 172 -7.04 -18.80 -3.38
C ALA A 172 -6.33 -18.84 -4.74
N SER A 173 -5.70 -19.97 -5.10
CA SER A 173 -5.09 -20.15 -6.43
C SER A 173 -6.07 -20.01 -7.60
N ARG A 174 -7.34 -20.42 -7.43
CA ARG A 174 -8.39 -20.23 -8.46
C ARG A 174 -8.80 -18.76 -8.57
N GLU A 175 -8.89 -18.05 -7.46
CA GLU A 175 -9.17 -16.62 -7.45
C GLU A 175 -8.02 -15.80 -8.09
N ILE A 176 -6.76 -16.18 -7.83
CA ILE A 176 -5.62 -15.59 -8.53
C ILE A 176 -5.70 -15.82 -10.04
N GLU A 177 -6.04 -17.03 -10.48
CA GLU A 177 -6.21 -17.29 -11.92
C GLU A 177 -7.33 -16.42 -12.53
N ARG A 178 -8.44 -16.21 -11.80
CA ARG A 178 -9.50 -15.29 -12.25
C ARG A 178 -8.98 -13.87 -12.43
N SER A 179 -8.24 -13.34 -11.46
CA SER A 179 -7.66 -12.00 -11.58
C SER A 179 -6.65 -11.89 -12.73
N ILE A 180 -5.86 -12.94 -12.99
CA ILE A 180 -4.97 -13.00 -14.15
C ILE A 180 -5.74 -13.05 -15.47
N MET A 181 -6.89 -13.75 -15.53
CA MET A 181 -7.75 -13.75 -16.70
C MET A 181 -8.36 -12.37 -16.96
N GLU A 182 -8.81 -11.67 -15.91
CA GLU A 182 -9.30 -10.29 -15.99
C GLU A 182 -8.22 -9.36 -16.54
N PHE A 183 -6.98 -9.47 -16.05
CA PHE A 183 -5.84 -8.75 -16.59
C PHE A 183 -5.63 -9.02 -18.08
N ARG A 184 -5.66 -10.29 -18.51
CA ARG A 184 -5.47 -10.67 -19.92
C ARG A 184 -6.57 -10.11 -20.82
N LEU A 185 -7.81 -10.04 -20.33
CA LEU A 185 -8.93 -9.42 -21.04
C LEU A 185 -8.74 -7.90 -21.12
N ALA A 186 -8.43 -7.26 -20.00
CA ALA A 186 -8.18 -5.81 -19.92
C ALA A 186 -7.01 -5.39 -20.81
N SER A 187 -5.95 -6.20 -20.91
CA SER A 187 -4.76 -5.94 -21.72
C SER A 187 -5.02 -5.81 -23.23
N ARG A 188 -6.23 -6.17 -23.71
CA ARG A 188 -6.63 -6.00 -25.11
C ARG A 188 -6.95 -4.54 -25.47
N ASN A 189 -7.22 -3.71 -24.47
CA ASN A 189 -7.58 -2.30 -24.64
C ASN A 189 -6.80 -1.44 -23.63
N LYS A 190 -6.26 -0.31 -24.09
CA LYS A 190 -5.47 0.58 -23.24
C LYS A 190 -6.25 1.14 -22.05
N GLU A 191 -7.51 1.51 -22.25
CA GLU A 191 -8.37 2.06 -21.19
C GLU A 191 -8.68 0.99 -20.14
N ASP A 192 -9.11 -0.19 -20.57
CA ASP A 192 -9.42 -1.30 -19.65
C ASP A 192 -8.18 -1.72 -18.87
N LEU A 193 -7.01 -1.79 -19.52
CA LEU A 193 -5.74 -2.05 -18.86
C LEU A 193 -5.42 -0.99 -17.81
N ASN A 194 -5.56 0.29 -18.14
CA ASN A 194 -5.36 1.36 -17.17
C ASN A 194 -6.31 1.18 -15.98
N GLN A 195 -7.61 0.97 -16.22
CA GLN A 195 -8.58 0.76 -15.14
C GLN A 195 -8.22 -0.46 -14.27
N TYR A 196 -7.78 -1.57 -14.88
CA TYR A 196 -7.32 -2.75 -14.14
C TYR A 196 -6.13 -2.40 -13.23
N ILE A 197 -5.08 -1.77 -13.77
CA ILE A 197 -3.87 -1.38 -13.01
C ILE A 197 -4.16 -0.32 -11.94
N LEU A 198 -5.18 0.51 -12.14
CA LEU A 198 -5.64 1.46 -11.13
C LEU A 198 -6.45 0.77 -10.02
N SER A 199 -7.09 -0.37 -10.31
CA SER A 199 -7.98 -1.09 -9.40
C SER A 199 -7.25 -2.09 -8.49
N ILE A 200 -6.15 -2.67 -8.96
CA ILE A 200 -5.35 -3.63 -8.19
C ILE A 200 -4.74 -2.98 -6.94
N THR A 201 -4.91 -3.58 -5.77
CA THR A 201 -4.36 -3.06 -4.51
C THR A 201 -2.93 -3.56 -4.29
N SER A 202 -2.17 -2.92 -3.38
CA SER A 202 -0.82 -3.39 -3.04
C SER A 202 -0.83 -4.81 -2.48
N TYR A 203 -1.82 -5.17 -1.66
CA TYR A 203 -1.92 -6.52 -1.11
C TYR A 203 -2.33 -7.57 -2.15
N ASP A 204 -3.07 -7.20 -3.21
CA ASP A 204 -3.32 -8.14 -4.33
C ASP A 204 -2.00 -8.50 -5.01
N VAL A 205 -1.08 -7.54 -5.15
CA VAL A 205 0.27 -7.78 -5.70
C VAL A 205 1.13 -8.63 -4.77
N SER A 206 1.07 -8.38 -3.46
CA SER A 206 1.70 -9.24 -2.46
C SER A 206 1.17 -10.68 -2.55
N GLU A 207 -0.14 -10.87 -2.66
CA GLU A 207 -0.77 -12.19 -2.83
C GLU A 207 -0.28 -12.87 -4.13
N PHE A 208 -0.22 -12.15 -5.26
CA PHE A 208 0.30 -12.68 -6.51
C PHE A 208 1.73 -13.24 -6.40
N SER A 209 2.56 -12.63 -5.54
CA SER A 209 3.95 -13.05 -5.34
C SER A 209 4.07 -14.45 -4.74
N GLU A 210 3.03 -14.93 -4.04
CA GLU A 210 2.96 -16.27 -3.45
C GLU A 210 2.56 -17.35 -4.48
N TYR A 211 1.91 -16.96 -5.58
CA TYR A 211 1.32 -17.86 -6.59
C TYR A 211 2.02 -17.85 -7.94
N VAL A 212 3.28 -17.41 -8.01
CA VAL A 212 4.09 -17.46 -9.24
C VAL A 212 4.30 -18.91 -9.67
N SER A 213 3.84 -19.27 -10.88
CA SER A 213 4.01 -20.61 -11.48
C SER A 213 4.44 -20.49 -12.94
N PHE A 214 4.78 -21.61 -13.58
CA PHE A 214 5.20 -21.60 -14.99
C PHE A 214 4.11 -21.05 -15.92
N GLU A 215 2.84 -21.36 -15.63
CA GLU A 215 1.66 -20.97 -16.39
C GLU A 215 1.31 -19.48 -16.20
N ARG A 216 1.66 -18.92 -15.03
CA ARG A 216 1.28 -17.56 -14.60
C ARG A 216 2.39 -16.55 -14.74
N VAL A 217 3.66 -17.00 -14.73
CA VAL A 217 4.83 -16.11 -14.69
C VAL A 217 4.74 -15.04 -15.77
N GLY A 218 4.27 -15.42 -16.97
CA GLY A 218 3.87 -14.57 -18.08
C GLY A 218 3.16 -13.30 -17.64
N SER A 219 1.88 -13.48 -17.32
CA SER A 219 0.99 -12.41 -16.91
C SER A 219 1.46 -11.67 -15.66
N LEU A 220 2.04 -12.38 -14.68
CA LEU A 220 2.49 -11.76 -13.43
C LEU A 220 3.63 -10.76 -13.65
N ASN A 221 4.58 -11.08 -14.53
CA ASN A 221 5.60 -10.13 -14.94
C ASN A 221 5.01 -8.92 -15.69
N ASP A 222 4.00 -9.15 -16.51
CA ASP A 222 3.40 -8.08 -17.31
C ASP A 222 2.54 -7.16 -16.44
N ILE A 223 1.81 -7.71 -15.45
CA ILE A 223 1.16 -6.93 -14.38
C ILE A 223 2.20 -6.06 -13.67
N ALA A 224 3.32 -6.64 -13.24
CA ALA A 224 4.36 -5.89 -12.56
C ALA A 224 5.01 -4.82 -13.45
N TYR A 225 5.20 -5.10 -14.74
CA TYR A 225 5.66 -4.11 -15.71
C TYR A 225 4.71 -2.91 -15.78
N PHE A 226 3.41 -3.13 -15.93
CA PHE A 226 2.44 -2.04 -16.01
C PHE A 226 2.29 -1.27 -14.68
N LEU A 227 2.49 -1.94 -13.54
CA LEU A 227 2.59 -1.27 -12.24
C LEU A 227 3.80 -0.31 -12.21
N VAL A 228 4.97 -0.76 -12.65
CA VAL A 228 6.18 0.09 -12.75
C VAL A 228 5.92 1.30 -13.65
N GLU A 229 5.35 1.09 -14.84
CA GLU A 229 5.02 2.16 -15.80
C GLU A 229 3.98 3.15 -15.24
N SER A 230 3.12 2.71 -14.32
CA SER A 230 2.13 3.55 -13.64
C SER A 230 2.69 4.32 -12.42
N GLY A 231 4.00 4.22 -12.15
CA GLY A 231 4.64 4.83 -10.99
C GLY A 231 4.51 4.03 -9.69
N ARG A 232 3.96 2.82 -9.74
CA ARG A 232 3.78 1.92 -8.59
C ARG A 232 4.94 0.92 -8.47
N SER A 233 6.17 1.44 -8.51
CA SER A 233 7.38 0.60 -8.50
C SER A 233 7.55 -0.14 -7.17
N ASP A 234 7.23 0.50 -6.04
CA ASP A 234 7.28 -0.14 -4.72
C ASP A 234 6.37 -1.37 -4.63
N ASP A 235 5.15 -1.27 -5.16
CA ASP A 235 4.18 -2.39 -5.19
C ASP A 235 4.67 -3.55 -6.08
N ALA A 236 5.33 -3.24 -7.21
CA ALA A 236 5.76 -4.24 -8.18
C ALA A 236 6.97 -5.07 -7.72
N ILE A 237 7.81 -4.52 -6.83
CA ILE A 237 9.09 -5.13 -6.43
C ILE A 237 8.93 -6.50 -5.76
N PRO A 238 8.04 -6.71 -4.78
CA PRO A 238 7.82 -8.05 -4.20
C PRO A 238 7.49 -9.12 -5.25
N LEU A 239 6.56 -8.80 -6.17
CA LEU A 239 6.17 -9.71 -7.25
C LEU A 239 7.32 -9.98 -8.22
N LEU A 240 8.04 -8.96 -8.66
CA LEU A 240 9.20 -9.10 -9.56
C LEU A 240 10.35 -9.89 -8.92
N ASN A 241 10.61 -9.69 -7.62
CA ASN A 241 11.58 -10.51 -6.90
C ASN A 241 11.16 -11.99 -6.89
N SER A 242 9.89 -12.29 -6.58
CA SER A 242 9.39 -13.67 -6.62
C SER A 242 9.53 -14.29 -8.01
N VAL A 243 9.19 -13.54 -9.07
CA VAL A 243 9.37 -13.97 -10.47
C VAL A 243 10.84 -14.24 -10.79
N VAL A 244 11.77 -13.33 -10.46
CA VAL A 244 13.20 -13.48 -10.76
C VAL A 244 13.84 -14.62 -9.97
N GLN A 245 13.45 -14.78 -8.70
CA GLN A 245 13.94 -15.88 -7.86
C GLN A 245 13.49 -17.24 -8.39
N LYS A 246 12.22 -17.39 -8.76
CA LYS A 246 11.66 -18.67 -9.22
C LYS A 246 11.97 -18.98 -10.69
N PHE A 247 12.08 -17.94 -11.52
CA PHE A 247 12.35 -18.05 -12.96
C PHE A 247 13.54 -17.18 -13.37
N PRO A 248 14.77 -17.50 -12.89
CA PRO A 248 15.95 -16.65 -13.10
C PRO A 248 16.37 -16.54 -14.57
N ARG A 249 15.90 -17.41 -15.47
CA ARG A 249 16.15 -17.28 -16.91
C ARG A 249 15.21 -16.30 -17.62
N ARG A 250 14.26 -15.69 -16.90
CA ARG A 250 13.33 -14.70 -17.45
C ARG A 250 14.00 -13.33 -17.52
N ILE A 251 14.80 -13.13 -18.58
CA ILE A 251 15.63 -11.94 -18.80
C ILE A 251 14.82 -10.64 -18.66
N VAL A 252 13.60 -10.59 -19.24
CA VAL A 252 12.72 -9.40 -19.17
C VAL A 252 12.30 -9.08 -17.73
N ALA A 253 12.09 -10.08 -16.86
CA ALA A 253 11.73 -9.83 -15.46
C ALA A 253 12.88 -9.19 -14.67
N LYS A 254 14.14 -9.53 -14.99
CA LYS A 254 15.30 -8.85 -14.40
C LYS A 254 15.38 -7.39 -14.82
N LEU A 255 15.08 -7.10 -16.09
CA LEU A 255 15.02 -5.73 -16.58
C LEU A 255 13.92 -4.94 -15.85
N ASN A 256 12.73 -5.51 -15.72
CA ASN A 256 11.60 -4.87 -15.03
C ASN A 256 11.91 -4.64 -13.55
N LEU A 257 12.57 -5.59 -12.88
CA LEU A 257 13.03 -5.42 -11.49
C LEU A 257 14.10 -4.33 -11.35
N ALA A 258 15.03 -4.24 -12.32
CA ALA A 258 16.03 -3.18 -12.35
C ALA A 258 15.39 -1.80 -12.54
N ASP A 259 14.43 -1.68 -13.48
CA ASP A 259 13.66 -0.47 -13.71
C ASP A 259 12.87 -0.07 -12.45
N ALA A 260 12.25 -1.03 -11.76
CA ALA A 260 11.54 -0.78 -10.50
C ALA A 260 12.46 -0.25 -9.39
N TYR A 261 13.60 -0.91 -9.13
CA TYR A 261 14.57 -0.43 -8.14
C TYR A 261 15.14 0.95 -8.49
N TRP A 262 15.39 1.21 -9.78
CA TRP A 262 15.86 2.52 -10.22
C TRP A 262 14.86 3.62 -9.88
N ASN A 263 13.58 3.38 -10.15
CA ASN A 263 12.50 4.36 -9.94
C ASN A 263 12.33 4.75 -8.47
N ILE A 264 12.66 3.85 -7.54
CA ILE A 264 12.55 4.09 -6.09
C ILE A 264 13.89 4.50 -5.44
N GLY A 265 14.90 4.82 -6.25
CA GLY A 265 16.18 5.36 -5.78
C GLY A 265 17.20 4.31 -5.32
N PHE A 266 16.94 3.01 -5.53
CA PHE A 266 17.88 1.93 -5.19
C PHE A 266 18.84 1.64 -6.35
N GLY A 267 19.61 2.67 -6.74
CA GLY A 267 20.50 2.67 -7.91
C GLY A 267 21.51 1.52 -7.92
N ASP A 268 22.15 1.22 -6.79
CA ASP A 268 23.15 0.14 -6.70
C ASP A 268 22.55 -1.23 -7.06
N ARG A 269 21.32 -1.50 -6.60
CA ARG A 269 20.60 -2.74 -6.90
C ARG A 269 20.15 -2.80 -8.36
N ALA A 270 19.63 -1.69 -8.85
CA ALA A 270 19.27 -1.55 -10.25
C ALA A 270 20.48 -1.80 -11.15
N SER A 271 21.63 -1.20 -10.85
CA SER A 271 22.88 -1.34 -11.61
C SER A 271 23.34 -2.81 -11.69
N ILE A 272 23.31 -3.54 -10.56
CA ILE A 272 23.60 -4.99 -10.53
C ILE A 272 22.69 -5.77 -11.49
N LEU A 273 21.38 -5.54 -11.45
CA LEU A 273 20.41 -6.24 -12.29
C LEU A 273 20.50 -5.83 -13.76
N TYR A 274 20.74 -4.55 -14.07
CA TYR A 274 21.01 -4.10 -15.43
C TYR A 274 22.27 -4.76 -15.99
N GLY A 275 23.33 -4.90 -15.19
CA GLY A 275 24.54 -5.60 -15.58
C GLY A 275 24.30 -7.10 -15.85
N GLN A 276 23.47 -7.77 -15.04
CA GLN A 276 23.06 -9.16 -15.28
C GLN A 276 22.27 -9.29 -16.59
N TYR A 277 21.26 -8.45 -16.78
CA TYR A 277 20.48 -8.38 -18.02
C TYR A 277 21.37 -8.15 -19.25
N TYR A 278 22.30 -7.18 -19.17
CA TYR A 278 23.22 -6.87 -20.26
C TYR A 278 24.07 -8.08 -20.66
N ARG A 279 24.66 -8.78 -19.68
CA ARG A 279 25.46 -9.98 -19.94
C ARG A 279 24.63 -11.09 -20.59
N GLU A 280 23.41 -11.31 -20.12
CA GLU A 280 22.50 -12.31 -20.69
C GLU A 280 22.14 -11.99 -22.14
N MET A 281 21.77 -10.73 -22.44
CA MET A 281 21.50 -10.28 -23.80
C MET A 281 22.71 -10.43 -24.73
N VAL A 282 23.92 -10.07 -24.27
CA VAL A 282 25.15 -10.23 -25.07
C VAL A 282 25.45 -11.70 -25.32
N SER A 283 25.36 -12.55 -24.29
CA SER A 283 25.60 -14.00 -24.42
C SER A 283 24.61 -14.68 -25.38
N GLY A 284 23.38 -14.18 -25.42
CA GLY A 284 22.33 -14.62 -26.35
C GLY A 284 22.45 -14.05 -27.77
N LYS A 285 23.50 -13.28 -28.07
CA LYS A 285 23.70 -12.57 -29.35
C LYS A 285 22.62 -11.50 -29.64
N LEU A 286 22.01 -10.95 -28.60
CA LEU A 286 20.93 -9.94 -28.67
C LEU A 286 21.39 -8.54 -28.23
N LYS A 287 22.70 -8.25 -28.29
CA LYS A 287 23.28 -6.97 -27.84
C LYS A 287 22.59 -5.75 -28.45
N ALA A 288 22.16 -5.83 -29.72
CA ALA A 288 21.49 -4.75 -30.42
C ALA A 288 20.10 -4.40 -29.84
N MET A 289 19.48 -5.31 -29.08
CA MET A 289 18.17 -5.09 -28.43
C MET A 289 18.30 -4.56 -27.00
N VAL A 290 19.51 -4.34 -26.50
CA VAL A 290 19.73 -3.75 -25.17
C VAL A 290 19.25 -2.30 -25.17
N PRO A 291 18.28 -1.91 -24.33
CA PRO A 291 17.85 -0.52 -24.23
C PRO A 291 18.99 0.38 -23.75
N LYS A 292 19.08 1.59 -24.31
CA LYS A 292 20.12 2.57 -23.94
C LYS A 292 20.19 2.80 -22.41
N ARG A 293 19.02 2.89 -21.75
CA ARG A 293 18.93 3.08 -20.30
C ARG A 293 19.70 2.04 -19.49
N VAL A 294 19.81 0.80 -19.98
CA VAL A 294 20.57 -0.26 -19.31
C VAL A 294 22.05 0.10 -19.29
N VAL A 295 22.60 0.53 -20.43
CA VAL A 295 24.02 0.89 -20.55
C VAL A 295 24.36 2.13 -19.72
N ASP A 296 23.42 3.07 -19.63
CA ASP A 296 23.59 4.30 -18.86
C ASP A 296 23.51 4.04 -17.34
N ARG A 297 22.66 3.10 -16.90
CA ARG A 297 22.34 2.85 -15.49
C ARG A 297 23.07 1.66 -14.86
N MET A 298 23.79 0.85 -15.64
CA MET A 298 24.63 -0.24 -15.14
C MET A 298 26.04 0.20 -14.71
N LYS A 299 26.33 1.50 -14.83
CA LYS A 299 27.62 2.10 -14.47
C LYS A 299 27.66 2.45 -12.99
#